data_AF-A0A0A8ERZ1-F1
#
_entry.id   AF-A0A0A8ERZ1-F1
#
_cell.length_a   1.000
_cell.length_b   1.000
_cell.length_c   1.000
_cell.angle_alpha   90.00
_cell.angle_beta   90.00
_cell.angle_gamma   90.00
#
_symmetry.space_group_name_H-M   'P 1'
#
loop_
_entity.id
_entity.type
_entity.pdbx_description
1 polymer ?
#
loop_
_entity_poly.entity_id
_entity_poly.type
_entity_poly.pdbx_seq_one_letter_code
_entity_poly.pdbx_strand_id
1 'polypeptide(L)' 'MTADGQPLGLARNVADLLEFLRRAGLDPEDVRLEDPSLIEWRGGGPEVWDAGGS' A
#
# COMPACT_ATOMS: atom_id res chain seq x y z
N MET A 1 6.77 -0.49 5.53
CA MET A 1 5.38 -0.09 5.75
C MET A 1 5.06 -0.24 7.24
N THR A 2 4.41 0.76 7.82
CA THR A 2 3.97 0.76 9.22
C THR A 2 2.51 1.21 9.28
N ALA A 3 1.70 0.65 10.17
CA ALA A 3 0.36 1.15 10.50
C ALA A 3 0.29 1.42 12.00
N ASP A 4 -0.20 2.59 12.40
CA ASP A 4 -0.23 3.03 13.81
C ASP A 4 1.14 2.85 14.52
N GLY A 5 2.23 3.15 13.80
CA GLY A 5 3.60 2.98 14.30
C GLY A 5 4.10 1.53 14.39
N GLN A 6 3.27 0.52 14.08
CA GLN A 6 3.67 -0.88 14.06
C GLN A 6 4.18 -1.32 12.67
N PRO A 7 5.34 -1.98 12.57
CA PRO A 7 5.86 -2.44 11.29
C PRO A 7 5.02 -3.59 10.71
N LEU A 8 4.54 -3.43 9.48
CA LEU A 8 3.78 -4.44 8.74
C LEU A 8 4.66 -5.23 7.74
N GLY A 9 5.80 -4.67 7.34
CA GLY A 9 6.74 -5.29 6.40
C GLY A 9 7.09 -4.40 5.21
N LEU A 10 7.61 -5.00 4.14
CA LEU A 10 7.98 -4.33 2.90
C LEU A 10 7.07 -4.82 1.76
N ALA A 11 6.24 -3.94 1.20
CA ALA A 11 5.45 -4.22 0.00
C ALA A 11 6.33 -4.03 -1.23
N ARG A 12 6.23 -4.94 -2.21
CA ARG A 12 6.97 -4.86 -3.49
C ARG A 12 6.08 -4.56 -4.69
N ASN A 13 4.77 -4.71 -4.52
CA ASN A 13 3.74 -4.45 -5.53
C ASN A 13 2.44 -4.01 -4.83
N VAL A 14 1.43 -3.66 -5.62
CA VAL A 14 0.10 -3.27 -5.10
C VAL A 14 -0.57 -4.39 -4.30
N ALA A 15 -0.45 -5.65 -4.72
CA ALA A 15 -1.10 -6.76 -4.01
C ALA A 15 -0.59 -6.91 -2.56
N ASP A 16 0.71 -6.77 -2.33
CA ASP A 16 1.30 -6.77 -0.99
C ASP A 16 0.74 -5.61 -0.14
N LEU A 17 0.58 -4.43 -0.73
CA LEU A 17 0.01 -3.27 -0.05
C LEU A 17 -1.44 -3.52 0.38
N LEU A 18 -2.29 -4.05 -0.51
CA LEU A 18 -3.68 -4.37 -0.21
C LEU A 18 -3.82 -5.43 0.89
N GLU A 19 -2.94 -6.44 0.88
CA GLU A 19 -2.87 -7.44 1.94
C GLU A 19 -2.51 -6.82 3.29
N PHE A 20 -1.57 -5.87 3.33
CA PHE A 20 -1.24 -5.20 4.57
C PHE A 20 -2.35 -4.28 5.09
N LEU A 21 -3.10 -3.61 4.21
CA LEU A 21 -4.28 -2.81 4.60
C LEU A 21 -5.32 -3.71 5.29
N ARG A 22 -5.62 -4.87 4.69
CA ARG A 22 -6.53 -5.86 5.28
C ARG A 22 -6.08 -6.33 6.66
N ARG A 23 -4.78 -6.60 6.84
CA ARG A 23 -4.21 -7.00 8.15
C ARG A 23 -4.27 -5.89 9.19
N ALA A 24 -4.26 -4.64 8.77
CA ALA A 24 -4.47 -3.49 9.63
C ALA A 24 -5.97 -3.24 9.94
N GLY A 25 -6.89 -4.06 9.40
CA GLY A 25 -8.33 -3.90 9.59
C GLY A 25 -8.97 -2.86 8.67
N LEU A 26 -8.25 -2.40 7.64
CA LEU A 26 -8.76 -1.47 6.64
C LEU A 26 -9.31 -2.24 5.44
N ASP A 27 -10.42 -1.76 4.89
CA ASP A 27 -10.94 -2.30 3.65
C ASP A 27 -10.25 -1.63 2.45
N PRO A 28 -9.50 -2.35 1.60
CA PRO A 28 -8.81 -1.76 0.46
C PRO A 28 -9.73 -1.04 -0.54
N GLU A 29 -11.01 -1.42 -0.63
CA GLU A 29 -11.98 -0.71 -1.48
C GLU A 29 -12.35 0.69 -0.98
N ASP A 30 -12.16 0.97 0.31
CA ASP A 30 -12.33 2.29 0.91
C ASP A 30 -11.04 3.14 0.85
N VAL A 31 -9.90 2.55 0.46
CA VAL A 31 -8.61 3.23 0.39
C VAL A 31 -8.32 3.69 -1.03
N ARG A 32 -8.23 5.01 -1.22
CA ARG A 32 -7.78 5.59 -2.49
C ARG A 32 -6.26 5.59 -2.57
N LEU A 33 -5.72 4.72 -3.42
CA LEU A 33 -4.28 4.55 -3.58
C LEU A 33 -3.58 5.80 -4.14
N GLU A 34 -4.31 6.64 -4.88
CA GLU A 34 -3.79 7.88 -5.44
C GLU A 34 -3.87 9.07 -4.46
N ASP A 35 -4.47 8.89 -3.28
CA ASP A 35 -4.59 9.97 -2.29
C ASP A 35 -3.27 10.14 -1.52
N PRO A 36 -2.54 11.26 -1.74
CA PRO A 36 -1.24 11.48 -1.10
C PRO A 36 -1.37 11.77 0.40
N SER A 37 -2.57 12.03 0.91
CA SER A 37 -2.82 12.17 2.35
C SER A 37 -2.93 10.81 3.06
N LEU A 38 -3.20 9.74 2.31
CA LEU A 38 -3.31 8.37 2.82
C LEU A 38 -2.04 7.56 2.54
N ILE A 39 -1.43 7.74 1.36
CA ILE A 39 -0.28 6.93 0.92
C ILE A 39 0.85 7.82 0.44
N GLU A 40 1.99 7.75 1.15
CA GLU A 40 3.27 8.26 0.65
C GLU A 40 4.00 7.17 -0.13
N TRP A 41 4.12 7.37 -1.45
CA TRP A 41 4.86 6.48 -2.32
C TRP A 41 6.37 6.81 -2.30
N ARG A 42 7.22 5.78 -2.18
CA ARG A 42 8.69 5.92 -2.23
C ARG A 42 9.25 5.15 -3.43
N GLY A 43 9.92 5.86 -4.33
CA GLY A 43 10.54 5.25 -5.52
C GLY A 43 9.62 5.08 -6.74
N GLY A 44 8.39 5.61 -6.70
CA GLY A 44 7.41 5.58 -7.79
C GLY A 44 5.97 5.43 -7.27
N GLY A 45 4.99 6.03 -7.95
CA GLY A 45 3.57 6.00 -7.58
C GLY A 45 2.87 4.67 -7.89
N PRO A 46 1.53 4.61 -7.75
CA PRO A 46 0.76 3.40 -8.02
C PRO A 46 0.98 2.88 -9.45
N GLU A 47 1.21 3.75 -10.43
CA GLU A 47 1.50 3.32 -11.81
C GLU A 47 2.79 2.49 -11.96
N VAL A 48 3.79 2.71 -11.09
CA VAL A 48 5.05 1.95 -11.10
C VAL A 48 4.88 0.61 -10.39
N TRP A 49 4.06 0.58 -9.33
CA TRP A 49 3.86 -0.59 -8.48
C TRP A 49 2.78 -1.54 -9.00
N ASP A 50 1.88 -1.08 -9.86
CA ASP A 50 0.89 -1.89 -10.58
C ASP A 50 1.54 -2.70 -11.71
N ALA A 51 2.53 -2.10 -12.40
CA ALA A 51 3.28 -2.75 -13.49
C ALA A 51 4.25 -3.86 -13.02
N GLY A 52 4.46 -4.01 -11.70
CA GLY A 52 5.43 -4.94 -11.11
C GLY A 52 4.93 -6.37 -10.87
N GLY A 53 3.70 -6.70 -11.27
CA GLY A 53 3.17 -8.06 -11.19
C GLY A 53 3.78 -8.98 -12.26
N SER A 54 4.86 -9.68 -11.94
CA SER A 54 5.29 -10.93 -12.58
C SER A 54 5.21 -12.09 -11.60
#